data_AF-A0A845AFE9-F1
#
_entry.id   AF-A0A845AFE9-F1
#
_cell.length_a   1.000
_cell.length_b   1.000
_cell.length_c   1.000
_cell.angle_alpha   90.00
_cell.angle_beta   90.00
_cell.angle_gamma   90.00
#
_symmetry.space_group_name_H-M   'P 1'
#
loop_
_entity.id
_entity.type
_entity.pdbx_description
1 polymer ?
#
loop_
_entity_poly.entity_id
_entity_poly.type
_entity_poly.pdbx_seq_one_letter_code
_entity_poly.pdbx_strand_id
1 'polypeptide(L)'
;MTHFQSLKIAVRSRAAPTAVILALLFIVVSCSEPAPVSPRESKITKPINFTADDKRAAQALSLGNAAALKGGSNQYDQSLLCSISIESIMSKLRDTGTFSPQQLASVEKAKKIYDERASAAAKEQSKSRADISRDRAQLASKHQDEMERARLSIGCLKSLM
;
A
#
# COMPACT_ATOMS: atom_id res chain seq x y z
N MET A 1 -26.82 64.13 19.37
CA MET A 1 -25.73 63.75 20.28
C MET A 1 -24.89 62.67 19.63
N THR A 2 -23.68 63.08 19.20
CA THR A 2 -22.41 62.33 19.01
C THR A 2 -22.45 60.92 18.38
N HIS A 3 -22.12 60.76 17.09
CA HIS A 3 -20.77 60.60 16.51
C HIS A 3 -20.02 59.31 16.92
N PHE A 4 -19.85 58.39 15.97
CA PHE A 4 -18.59 57.67 15.76
C PHE A 4 -18.31 57.53 14.27
N GLN A 5 -17.15 58.02 13.87
CA GLN A 5 -16.68 58.21 12.50
C GLN A 5 -15.99 56.95 11.94
N SER A 6 -16.15 56.80 10.62
CA SER A 6 -15.15 56.43 9.60
C SER A 6 -13.92 55.62 9.99
N LEU A 7 -13.67 54.55 9.22
CA LEU A 7 -12.46 54.51 8.38
C LEU A 7 -12.62 53.48 7.25
N LYS A 8 -12.97 53.99 6.05
CA LYS A 8 -12.81 53.29 4.77
C LYS A 8 -11.36 53.48 4.34
N ILE A 9 -10.56 52.42 4.32
CA ILE A 9 -9.25 52.48 3.68
C ILE A 9 -9.44 52.01 2.24
N ALA A 10 -9.69 52.99 1.37
CA ALA A 10 -9.53 52.86 -0.06
C ALA A 10 -8.04 53.05 -0.39
N VAL A 11 -7.36 52.02 -0.89
CA VAL A 11 -6.04 52.19 -1.51
C VAL A 11 -6.24 52.23 -3.01
N ARG A 12 -6.22 53.45 -3.54
CA ARG A 12 -6.34 53.78 -4.96
C ARG A 12 -4.96 53.65 -5.61
N SER A 13 -4.92 52.98 -6.75
CA SER A 13 -3.78 52.82 -7.64
C SER A 13 -3.13 54.15 -8.03
N ARG A 14 -1.79 54.18 -8.10
CA ARG A 14 -1.05 55.05 -9.04
C ARG A 14 -0.09 54.21 -9.85
N ALA A 15 -0.15 54.40 -11.16
CA ALA A 15 0.60 53.68 -12.17
C ALA A 15 1.88 54.44 -12.59
N ALA A 16 2.91 53.64 -12.89
CA ALA A 16 3.97 53.82 -13.90
C ALA A 16 5.04 54.94 -13.69
N PRO A 17 6.23 54.89 -14.35
CA PRO A 17 6.72 53.92 -15.34
C PRO A 17 8.18 53.41 -15.16
N THR A 18 8.56 52.46 -16.01
CA THR A 18 9.92 52.17 -16.56
C THR A 18 11.05 51.76 -15.62
N ALA A 19 11.37 50.46 -15.62
CA ALA A 19 12.70 49.98 -15.98
C ALA A 19 12.59 48.55 -16.51
N VAL A 20 12.82 48.41 -17.82
CA VAL A 20 13.07 47.14 -18.51
C VAL A 20 14.34 46.55 -17.92
N ILE A 21 14.27 45.37 -17.29
CA ILE A 21 15.45 44.51 -17.15
C ILE A 21 15.11 43.16 -17.78
N LEU A 22 15.86 42.95 -18.85
CA LEU A 22 15.91 41.83 -19.75
C LEU A 22 16.42 40.57 -19.03
N ALA A 23 15.82 39.44 -19.41
CA ALA A 23 16.13 38.05 -19.11
C ALA A 23 17.56 37.67 -18.66
N LEU A 24 17.63 36.72 -17.73
CA LEU A 24 18.54 35.56 -17.71
C LEU A 24 17.93 34.53 -16.74
N LEU A 25 17.19 33.54 -17.25
CA LEU A 25 17.68 32.26 -17.72
C LEU A 25 18.30 31.38 -16.62
N PHE A 26 17.57 30.29 -16.36
CA PHE A 26 18.08 28.92 -16.30
C PHE A 26 18.77 28.40 -15.02
N ILE A 27 17.99 27.57 -14.32
CA ILE A 27 18.32 26.21 -13.85
C ILE A 27 19.61 26.07 -13.00
N VAL A 28 19.46 26.12 -11.67
CA VAL A 28 20.34 25.36 -10.78
C VAL A 28 19.75 23.95 -10.59
N VAL A 29 19.90 23.12 -11.63
CA VAL A 29 19.92 21.67 -11.49
C VAL A 29 21.28 21.38 -10.90
N SER A 30 21.32 21.12 -9.60
CA SER A 30 22.48 20.49 -8.97
C SER A 30 22.50 19.03 -9.40
N CYS A 31 22.99 18.79 -10.61
CA CYS A 31 23.54 17.49 -10.97
C CYS A 31 24.99 17.51 -10.48
N SER A 32 25.26 16.82 -9.37
CA SER A 32 26.61 16.43 -9.03
C SER A 32 27.25 15.73 -10.23
N GLU A 33 28.44 16.18 -10.57
CA GLU A 33 29.31 15.67 -11.62
C GLU A 33 29.35 14.13 -11.59
N PRO A 34 28.98 13.41 -12.67
CA PRO A 34 29.26 12.00 -12.73
C PRO A 34 30.77 11.86 -12.90
N ALA A 35 31.44 11.44 -11.83
CA ALA A 35 32.79 10.91 -11.92
C ALA A 35 32.87 9.94 -13.11
N PRO A 36 33.97 9.93 -13.89
CA PRO A 36 34.11 9.00 -15.01
C PRO A 36 33.93 7.58 -14.46
N VAL A 37 32.80 6.98 -14.81
CA VAL A 37 32.50 5.59 -14.51
C VAL A 37 33.54 4.76 -15.25
N SER A 38 34.59 4.35 -14.53
CA SER A 38 35.40 3.20 -14.93
C SER A 38 34.42 2.12 -15.38
N PRO A 39 34.58 1.50 -16.58
CA PRO A 39 33.73 0.40 -16.99
C PRO A 39 33.72 -0.60 -15.86
N ARG A 40 32.60 -0.69 -15.14
CA ARG A 40 32.43 -1.69 -14.09
C ARG A 40 32.41 -2.98 -14.87
N GLU A 41 33.54 -3.67 -14.87
CA GLU A 41 33.65 -5.02 -15.42
C GLU A 41 32.46 -5.79 -14.86
N SER A 42 31.49 -6.05 -15.74
CA SER A 42 30.29 -6.78 -15.39
C SER A 42 30.76 -8.20 -15.18
N LYS A 43 31.23 -8.48 -13.97
CA LYS A 43 31.39 -9.83 -13.46
C LYS A 43 30.04 -10.49 -13.67
N ILE A 44 29.97 -11.33 -14.69
CA ILE A 44 28.85 -12.21 -14.94
C ILE A 44 28.67 -12.99 -13.64
N THR A 45 27.71 -12.56 -12.83
CA THR A 45 27.39 -13.23 -11.58
C THR A 45 26.79 -14.55 -12.02
N LYS A 46 27.51 -15.66 -11.78
CA LYS A 46 26.98 -17.00 -12.03
C LYS A 46 25.57 -17.07 -11.43
N PRO A 47 24.58 -17.61 -12.16
CA PRO A 47 23.24 -17.75 -11.61
C PRO A 47 23.33 -18.56 -10.31
N ILE A 48 22.98 -17.93 -9.19
CA ILE A 48 22.93 -18.61 -7.91
C ILE A 48 21.73 -19.54 -7.95
N ASN A 49 22.00 -20.85 -7.96
CA ASN A 49 20.97 -21.86 -7.88
C ASN A 49 20.64 -22.11 -6.40
N PHE A 50 19.53 -21.54 -5.93
CA PHE A 50 19.02 -21.82 -4.59
C PHE A 50 18.52 -23.25 -4.48
N THR A 51 19.01 -23.98 -3.49
CA THR A 51 18.57 -25.34 -3.18
C THR A 51 17.14 -25.33 -2.63
N ALA A 52 16.52 -26.51 -2.54
CA ALA A 52 15.22 -26.64 -1.87
C ALA A 52 15.29 -26.24 -0.39
N ASP A 53 16.43 -26.44 0.26
CA ASP A 53 16.66 -26.08 1.66
C ASP A 53 16.81 -24.57 1.84
N ASP A 54 17.52 -23.90 0.94
CA ASP A 54 17.62 -22.43 0.93
C ASP A 54 16.24 -21.79 0.76
N LYS A 55 15.40 -22.36 -0.12
CA LYS A 55 14.02 -21.90 -0.34
C LYS A 55 13.15 -22.14 0.90
N ARG A 56 13.30 -23.29 1.57
CA ARG A 56 12.58 -23.58 2.83
C ARG A 56 13.00 -22.64 3.96
N ALA A 57 14.30 -22.38 4.10
CA ALA A 57 14.82 -21.42 5.07
C ALA A 57 14.32 -19.99 4.78
N ALA A 58 14.37 -19.56 3.52
CA ALA A 58 13.84 -18.25 3.11
C ALA A 58 12.32 -18.13 3.33
N GLN A 59 11.56 -19.22 3.14
CA GLN A 59 10.13 -19.26 3.46
C GLN A 59 9.86 -19.18 4.96
N ALA A 60 10.65 -19.88 5.78
CA ALA A 60 10.55 -19.79 7.25
C ALA A 60 10.89 -18.38 7.77
N LEU A 61 11.80 -17.68 7.09
CA LEU A 61 12.17 -16.30 7.38
C LEU A 61 11.27 -15.25 6.71
N SER A 62 10.44 -15.66 5.74
CA SER A 62 9.52 -14.77 5.06
C SER A 62 8.37 -14.41 5.99
N LEU A 63 8.23 -13.12 6.27
CA LEU A 63 7.08 -12.60 7.01
C LEU A 63 5.74 -12.85 6.30
N GLY A 64 5.75 -13.15 4.99
CA GLY A 64 4.55 -13.57 4.25
C GLY A 64 4.53 -15.09 4.03
N ASN A 65 3.50 -15.78 4.52
CA ASN A 65 3.33 -17.22 4.26
C ASN A 65 2.67 -17.48 2.90
N ALA A 66 3.44 -17.39 1.82
CA ALA A 66 2.96 -17.66 0.46
C ALA A 66 2.57 -19.13 0.24
N ALA A 67 3.07 -20.06 1.07
CA ALA A 67 2.71 -21.47 1.01
C ALA A 67 1.30 -21.71 1.57
N ALA A 68 0.92 -21.05 2.67
CA ALA A 68 -0.46 -21.08 3.17
C ALA A 68 -1.46 -20.48 2.18
N LEU A 69 -1.04 -19.54 1.34
CA LEU A 69 -1.87 -18.99 0.26
C LEU A 69 -2.02 -19.92 -0.95
N LYS A 70 -1.13 -20.91 -1.14
CA LYS A 70 -1.11 -21.81 -2.31
C LYS A 70 -1.51 -23.25 -1.97
N GLY A 71 -1.64 -23.58 -0.69
CA GLY A 71 -2.02 -24.90 -0.21
C GLY A 71 -3.51 -25.18 -0.37
N GLY A 72 -3.95 -25.58 -1.57
CA GLY A 72 -5.21 -26.30 -1.79
C GLY A 72 -6.53 -25.53 -1.60
N SER A 73 -6.51 -24.26 -1.20
CA SER A 73 -7.71 -23.42 -1.10
C SER A 73 -8.18 -22.99 -2.50
N ASN A 74 -9.48 -23.10 -2.78
CA ASN A 74 -10.07 -22.52 -3.98
C ASN A 74 -9.94 -20.98 -3.96
N GLN A 75 -10.11 -20.33 -5.13
CA GLN A 75 -9.93 -18.88 -5.27
C GLN A 75 -10.86 -18.06 -4.35
N TYR A 76 -12.06 -18.59 -4.05
CA TYR A 76 -13.01 -17.97 -3.13
C TYR A 76 -12.46 -17.94 -1.70
N ASP A 77 -12.07 -19.08 -1.16
CA ASP A 77 -11.53 -19.22 0.20
C ASP A 77 -10.25 -18.41 0.36
N GLN A 78 -9.37 -18.43 -0.64
CA GLN A 78 -8.14 -17.64 -0.63
C GLN A 78 -8.43 -16.14 -0.56
N SER A 79 -9.34 -15.65 -1.40
CA SER A 79 -9.70 -14.22 -1.42
C SER A 79 -10.39 -13.79 -0.13
N LEU A 80 -11.27 -14.64 0.40
CA LEU A 80 -11.97 -14.40 1.65
C LEU A 80 -10.99 -14.37 2.84
N LEU A 81 -10.06 -15.31 2.91
CA LEU A 81 -9.01 -15.36 3.93
C LEU A 81 -8.11 -14.12 3.87
N CYS A 82 -7.74 -13.66 2.66
CA CYS A 82 -6.98 -12.44 2.48
C CYS A 82 -7.73 -11.21 3.02
N SER A 83 -9.02 -11.06 2.71
CA SER A 83 -9.83 -9.96 3.25
C SER A 83 -9.88 -9.99 4.78
N ILE A 84 -10.16 -11.16 5.39
CA ILE A 84 -10.24 -11.35 6.85
C ILE A 84 -8.90 -11.02 7.53
N SER A 85 -7.79 -11.45 6.92
CA SER A 85 -6.46 -11.25 7.48
C SER A 85 -6.05 -9.77 7.41
N ILE A 86 -6.31 -9.12 6.27
CA ILE A 86 -6.00 -7.70 6.08
C ILE A 86 -6.85 -6.85 7.05
N GLU A 87 -8.15 -7.13 7.18
CA GLU A 87 -9.02 -6.44 8.14
C GLU A 87 -8.50 -6.54 9.59
N SER A 88 -8.01 -7.72 9.98
CA SER A 88 -7.43 -7.94 11.31
C SER A 88 -6.23 -7.04 11.58
N ILE A 89 -5.28 -7.01 10.64
CA ILE A 89 -4.09 -6.16 10.77
C ILE A 89 -4.54 -4.71 10.80
N MET A 90 -5.43 -4.30 9.88
CA MET A 90 -5.88 -2.92 9.79
C MET A 90 -6.49 -2.39 11.09
N SER A 91 -7.26 -3.21 11.81
CA SER A 91 -7.73 -2.84 13.15
C SER A 91 -6.56 -2.50 14.05
N LYS A 92 -5.56 -3.39 14.14
CA LYS A 92 -4.36 -3.17 14.96
C LYS A 92 -3.56 -1.95 14.51
N LEU A 93 -3.36 -1.74 13.21
CA LEU A 93 -2.61 -0.58 12.70
C LEU A 93 -3.31 0.75 13.00
N ARG A 94 -4.64 0.76 13.02
CA ARG A 94 -5.43 1.92 13.46
C ARG A 94 -5.24 2.15 14.96
N ASP A 95 -5.27 1.08 15.75
CA ASP A 95 -5.12 1.13 17.20
C ASP A 95 -3.73 1.63 17.64
N THR A 96 -2.66 1.34 16.88
CA THR A 96 -1.30 1.80 17.23
C THR A 96 -1.02 3.26 16.87
N GLY A 97 -1.86 3.90 16.03
CA GLY A 97 -1.67 5.28 15.59
C GLY A 97 -0.38 5.55 14.80
N THR A 98 0.39 4.52 14.44
CA THR A 98 1.71 4.65 13.82
C THR A 98 1.65 4.96 12.32
N PHE A 99 0.55 4.62 11.67
CA PHE A 99 0.40 4.68 10.22
C PHE A 99 -0.29 5.96 9.77
N SER A 100 0.20 6.54 8.68
CA SER A 100 -0.45 7.71 8.09
C SER A 100 -1.81 7.34 7.49
N PRO A 101 -2.74 8.32 7.36
CA PRO A 101 -4.02 8.09 6.71
C PRO A 101 -3.89 7.51 5.29
N GLN A 102 -2.85 7.92 4.55
CA GLN A 102 -2.58 7.42 3.21
C GLN A 102 -2.14 5.95 3.20
N GLN A 103 -1.32 5.53 4.18
CA GLN A 103 -0.93 4.13 4.34
C GLN A 103 -2.16 3.27 4.69
N LEU A 104 -2.99 3.72 5.64
CA LEU A 104 -4.22 3.03 6.01
C LEU A 104 -5.19 2.91 4.82
N ALA A 105 -5.35 3.98 4.03
CA ALA A 105 -6.17 3.96 2.81
C ALA A 105 -5.65 2.97 1.76
N SER A 106 -4.33 2.83 1.64
CA SER A 106 -3.71 1.87 0.71
C SER A 106 -4.00 0.43 1.12
N VAL A 107 -3.95 0.13 2.43
CA VAL A 107 -4.31 -1.19 2.96
C VAL A 107 -5.83 -1.46 2.83
N GLU A 108 -6.69 -0.46 3.05
CA GLU A 108 -8.13 -0.58 2.81
C GLU A 108 -8.44 -0.91 1.34
N LYS A 109 -7.74 -0.26 0.41
CA LYS A 109 -7.88 -0.56 -1.02
C LYS A 109 -7.50 -2.02 -1.32
N ALA A 110 -6.43 -2.52 -0.71
CA ALA A 110 -6.04 -3.92 -0.86
C ALA A 110 -7.10 -4.88 -0.32
N LYS A 111 -7.67 -4.60 0.86
CA LYS A 111 -8.80 -5.37 1.42
C LYS A 111 -9.98 -5.41 0.44
N LYS A 112 -10.37 -4.25 -0.09
CA LYS A 112 -11.49 -4.14 -1.03
C LYS A 112 -11.29 -4.97 -2.30
N ILE A 113 -10.08 -5.02 -2.85
CA ILE A 113 -9.76 -5.88 -4.00
C ILE A 113 -10.07 -7.36 -3.70
N TYR A 114 -9.71 -7.84 -2.50
CA TYR A 114 -10.00 -9.21 -2.10
C TYR A 114 -11.49 -9.45 -1.78
N ASP A 115 -12.19 -8.47 -1.20
CA ASP A 115 -13.65 -8.53 -1.03
C ASP A 115 -14.37 -8.67 -2.39
N GLU A 116 -13.91 -7.93 -3.41
CA GLU A 116 -14.44 -8.01 -4.77
C GLU A 116 -14.15 -9.36 -5.43
N ARG A 117 -12.92 -9.87 -5.31
CA ARG A 117 -12.53 -11.20 -5.81
C ARG A 117 -13.32 -12.32 -5.15
N ALA A 118 -13.47 -12.27 -3.83
CA ALA A 118 -14.29 -13.24 -3.09
C ALA A 118 -15.76 -13.17 -3.53
N SER A 119 -16.31 -11.96 -3.73
CA SER A 119 -17.69 -11.78 -4.19
C SER A 119 -17.91 -12.30 -5.62
N ALA A 120 -16.94 -12.13 -6.51
CA ALA A 120 -17.00 -12.66 -7.86
C ALA A 120 -16.97 -14.20 -7.86
N ALA A 121 -16.02 -14.81 -7.15
CA ALA A 121 -15.91 -16.25 -7.03
C ALA A 121 -17.12 -16.88 -6.30
N ALA A 122 -17.72 -16.18 -5.33
CA ALA A 122 -18.94 -16.62 -4.66
C ALA A 122 -20.14 -16.73 -5.61
N LYS A 123 -20.26 -15.79 -6.56
CA LYS A 123 -21.33 -15.82 -7.58
C LYS A 123 -21.19 -17.03 -8.49
N GLU A 124 -19.96 -17.35 -8.91
CA GLU A 124 -19.67 -18.54 -9.71
C GLU A 124 -20.05 -19.83 -8.97
N GLN A 125 -19.91 -19.84 -7.65
CA GLN A 125 -20.30 -20.95 -6.77
C GLN A 125 -21.76 -20.91 -6.30
N SER A 126 -22.58 -19.98 -6.82
CA SER A 126 -23.98 -19.80 -6.39
C SER A 126 -24.17 -19.59 -4.88
N LYS A 127 -23.17 -19.01 -4.19
CA LYS A 127 -23.25 -18.73 -2.76
C LYS A 127 -24.14 -17.51 -2.48
N SER A 128 -25.04 -17.65 -1.53
CA SER A 128 -25.82 -16.53 -1.01
C SER A 128 -24.99 -15.62 -0.10
N ARG A 129 -25.50 -14.43 0.21
CA ARG A 129 -24.86 -13.53 1.20
C ARG A 129 -24.74 -14.19 2.58
N ALA A 130 -25.74 -15.00 2.96
CA ALA A 130 -25.72 -15.72 4.23
C ALA A 130 -24.60 -16.78 4.24
N ASP A 131 -24.36 -17.46 3.13
CA ASP A 131 -23.26 -18.44 3.00
C ASP A 131 -21.92 -17.73 3.15
N ILE A 132 -21.72 -16.62 2.44
CA ILE A 132 -20.48 -15.83 2.52
C ILE A 132 -20.22 -15.37 3.96
N SER A 133 -21.26 -14.92 4.67
CA SER A 133 -21.12 -14.50 6.05
C SER A 133 -20.74 -15.64 7.00
N ARG A 134 -21.31 -16.84 6.79
CA ARG A 134 -20.95 -18.02 7.59
C ARG A 134 -19.53 -18.50 7.29
N ASP A 135 -19.16 -18.54 6.01
CA ASP A 135 -17.82 -18.93 5.57
C ASP A 135 -16.76 -17.97 6.12
N ARG A 136 -17.05 -16.65 6.12
CA ARG A 136 -16.17 -15.65 6.72
C ARG A 136 -15.94 -15.92 8.21
N ALA A 137 -17.01 -16.19 8.95
CA ALA A 137 -16.93 -16.50 10.37
C ALA A 137 -16.15 -17.81 10.63
N GLN A 138 -16.38 -18.83 9.80
CA GLN A 138 -15.68 -20.12 9.91
C GLN A 138 -14.18 -20.00 9.58
N LEU A 139 -13.80 -19.25 8.54
CA LEU A 139 -12.40 -19.02 8.22
C LEU A 139 -11.72 -18.17 9.30
N ALA A 140 -12.38 -17.12 9.79
CA ALA A 140 -11.87 -16.30 10.88
C ALA A 140 -11.65 -17.11 12.17
N SER A 141 -12.51 -18.08 12.46
CA SER A 141 -12.36 -18.94 13.64
C SER A 141 -11.30 -20.03 13.49
N LYS A 142 -10.94 -20.41 12.25
CA LYS A 142 -9.83 -21.33 11.98
C LYS A 142 -8.45 -20.66 12.08
N HIS A 143 -8.38 -19.37 11.77
CA HIS A 143 -7.14 -18.58 11.79
C HIS A 143 -7.18 -17.53 12.91
N GLN A 144 -7.22 -17.99 14.17
CA GLN A 144 -7.28 -17.10 15.33
C GLN A 144 -5.91 -16.54 15.74
N ASP A 145 -4.82 -17.24 15.39
CA ASP A 145 -3.47 -16.83 15.75
C ASP A 145 -3.11 -15.48 15.10
N GLU A 146 -2.80 -14.48 15.93
CA GLU A 146 -2.55 -13.12 15.46
C GLU A 146 -1.33 -13.06 14.53
N MET A 147 -0.29 -13.84 14.83
CA MET A 147 0.93 -13.89 14.02
C MET A 147 0.71 -14.56 12.68
N GLU A 148 -0.11 -15.61 12.62
CA GLU A 148 -0.53 -16.26 11.40
C GLU A 148 -1.33 -15.29 10.52
N ARG A 149 -2.35 -14.61 11.08
CA ARG A 149 -3.12 -13.58 10.36
C ARG A 149 -2.22 -12.46 9.86
N ALA A 150 -1.22 -12.07 10.66
CA ALA A 150 -0.25 -11.08 10.27
C ALA A 150 0.53 -11.53 9.02
N ARG A 151 1.06 -12.76 9.06
CA ARG A 151 1.81 -13.35 7.95
C ARG A 151 0.97 -13.56 6.70
N LEU A 152 -0.30 -13.97 6.87
CA LEU A 152 -1.24 -14.13 5.77
C LEU A 152 -1.51 -12.79 5.09
N SER A 153 -1.82 -11.74 5.85
CA SER A 153 -2.08 -10.43 5.27
C SER A 153 -0.85 -9.85 4.57
N ILE A 154 0.37 -9.99 5.12
CA ILE A 154 1.60 -9.59 4.43
C ILE A 154 1.75 -10.36 3.10
N GLY A 155 1.48 -11.67 3.12
CA GLY A 155 1.49 -12.50 1.92
C GLY A 155 0.49 -12.02 0.85
N CYS A 156 -0.74 -11.70 1.26
CA CYS A 156 -1.78 -11.18 0.38
C CYS A 156 -1.38 -9.83 -0.21
N LEU A 157 -0.93 -8.88 0.63
CA LEU A 157 -0.47 -7.57 0.16
C LEU A 157 0.66 -7.68 -0.86
N LYS A 158 1.64 -8.55 -0.61
CA LYS A 158 2.74 -8.81 -1.54
C LYS A 158 2.25 -9.36 -2.89
N SER A 159 1.17 -10.14 -2.91
CA SER A 159 0.63 -10.71 -4.16
C SER A 159 -0.19 -9.72 -5.01
N LEU A 160 -0.45 -8.52 -4.50
CA LEU A 160 -1.07 -7.42 -5.26
C LEU A 160 -0.06 -6.50 -5.94
N MET A 161 1.23 -6.65 -5.63
CA MET A 161 2.36 -5.91 -6.21
C MET A 161 3.02 -6.75 -7.29
#